data_AF-A0A3C0KW38-F1
#
_entry.id   AF-A0A3C0KW38-F1
#
_cell.length_a   1.000
_cell.length_b   1.000
_cell.length_c   1.000
_cell.angle_alpha   90.00
_cell.angle_beta   90.00
_cell.angle_gamma   90.00
#
_symmetry.space_group_name_H-M   'P 1'
#
loop_
_entity.id
_entity.type
_entity.pdbx_description
1 polymer ?
#
loop_
_entity_poly.entity_id
_entity_poly.type
_entity_poly.pdbx_seq_one_letter_code
_entity_poly.pdbx_strand_id
1 'polypeptide(L)'
;MKPPRLDQEFVTGSVAGPAGRIPQVSSVLTGCDRWGAIKARWGVCRMHYAVDPGLYALGSPDDSSPVLVTANYKMSFDCLREVLPGRNVWILVLDTDGINVWCAAGKGTFGTEELIRRITASGIRDIVKHRNLILPQLGAPGVSAHLARKQSGFKVHYGPILARDVAAYLDAGLKATAAMRRKDFPLRERAVLIPIELVATLRPALVIIPILLLIGGFGGAGGFLQSMARDGVFSVLAFLGAIISGAVLTPLLLPYLPGRAFTTKGIAAGLPIAVALIYAWGGDLHTWRGILFGGAWLLLIPAFSAYLAMNFTGASTYTSLSGVRREMRWALPLEISAGLSGFAALLVSRFF
;
A
#
# COMPACT_ATOMS: atom_id res chain seq x y z
N MET A 1 20.34 -6.38 22.64
CA MET A 1 19.32 -5.49 22.04
C MET A 1 18.48 -4.90 23.15
N LYS A 2 18.03 -3.66 23.04
CA LYS A 2 17.16 -3.06 24.05
C LYS A 2 15.77 -3.73 24.00
N PRO A 3 15.16 -4.07 25.15
CA PRO A 3 13.77 -4.49 25.18
C PRO A 3 12.86 -3.35 24.72
N PRO A 4 11.63 -3.66 24.25
CA PRO A 4 10.63 -2.64 23.96
C PRO A 4 10.38 -1.72 25.15
N ARG A 5 10.16 -0.43 24.89
CA ARG A 5 9.86 0.51 25.96
C ARG A 5 8.43 0.31 26.49
N LEU A 6 8.26 0.60 27.78
CA LEU A 6 6.98 0.51 28.49
C LEU A 6 6.13 1.79 28.36
N ASP A 7 6.70 2.89 27.89
CA ASP A 7 6.07 4.21 27.74
C ASP A 7 5.32 4.38 26.40
N GLN A 8 5.21 3.32 25.61
CA GLN A 8 4.44 3.34 24.36
C GLN A 8 2.94 3.46 24.67
N GLU A 9 2.22 4.33 23.93
CA GLU A 9 0.82 4.71 24.23
C GLU A 9 -0.18 3.54 24.36
N PHE A 10 0.06 2.42 23.68
CA PHE A 10 -0.83 1.25 23.66
C PHE A 10 -0.44 0.18 24.70
N VAL A 11 0.61 0.40 25.48
CA VAL A 11 1.05 -0.48 26.56
C VAL A 11 0.22 -0.20 27.80
N THR A 12 -0.42 -1.23 28.34
CA THR A 12 -1.33 -1.14 29.49
C THR A 12 -0.68 -1.59 30.80
N GLY A 13 0.50 -2.22 30.75
CA GLY A 13 1.18 -2.77 31.91
C GLY A 13 2.48 -3.47 31.54
N SER A 14 2.96 -4.33 32.43
CA SER A 14 4.16 -5.13 32.17
C SER A 14 4.13 -6.48 32.87
N VAL A 15 4.72 -7.49 32.24
CA VAL A 15 4.94 -8.83 32.80
C VAL A 15 6.44 -9.02 33.05
N ALA A 16 6.81 -9.73 34.11
CA ALA A 16 8.21 -10.08 34.35
C ALA A 16 8.69 -11.10 33.30
N GLY A 17 9.87 -10.85 32.72
CA GLY A 17 10.51 -11.75 31.77
C GLY A 17 12.00 -11.92 32.05
N PRO A 18 12.63 -12.94 31.45
CA PRO A 18 14.04 -13.25 31.65
C PRO A 18 14.99 -12.14 31.16
N ALA A 19 14.57 -11.39 30.13
CA ALA A 19 15.33 -10.26 29.58
C ALA A 19 14.91 -8.89 30.16
N GLY A 20 14.08 -8.87 31.21
CA GLY A 20 13.51 -7.67 31.83
C GLY A 20 11.99 -7.61 31.76
N ARG A 21 11.42 -6.43 32.03
CA ARG A 21 9.96 -6.21 31.95
C ARG A 21 9.50 -6.26 30.49
N ILE A 22 8.52 -7.10 30.22
CA ILE A 22 7.87 -7.26 28.92
C ILE A 22 6.62 -6.38 28.90
N PRO A 23 6.43 -5.48 27.92
CA PRO A 23 5.20 -4.69 27.82
C PRO A 23 3.97 -5.57 27.63
N GLN A 24 2.92 -5.26 28.39
CA GLN A 24 1.60 -5.87 28.26
C GLN A 24 0.71 -4.95 27.41
N VAL A 25 -0.03 -5.53 26.47
CA VAL A 25 -0.93 -4.80 25.55
C VAL A 25 -2.35 -5.35 25.61
N SER A 26 -3.31 -4.53 25.17
CA SER A 26 -4.72 -4.91 25.06
C SER A 26 -5.10 -5.28 23.63
N SER A 27 -6.11 -6.14 23.47
CA SER A 27 -6.73 -6.40 22.17
C SER A 27 -7.61 -5.23 21.72
N VAL A 28 -8.04 -4.36 22.63
CA VAL A 28 -8.88 -3.20 22.28
C VAL A 28 -8.00 -2.10 21.71
N LEU A 29 -8.28 -1.68 20.47
CA LEU A 29 -7.64 -0.53 19.85
C LEU A 29 -8.23 0.77 20.40
N THR A 30 -7.35 1.69 20.81
CA THR A 30 -7.72 3.03 21.27
C THR A 30 -8.11 3.95 20.10
N GLY A 31 -8.69 5.12 20.40
CA GLY A 31 -8.92 6.16 19.40
C GLY A 31 -7.62 6.62 18.72
N CYS A 32 -6.53 6.74 19.49
CA CYS A 32 -5.20 7.08 18.98
C CYS A 32 -4.69 6.03 17.97
N ASP A 33 -4.92 4.74 18.23
CA ASP A 33 -4.55 3.66 17.31
C ASP A 33 -5.27 3.78 15.97
N ARG A 34 -6.60 3.99 16.02
CA ARG A 34 -7.44 4.12 14.82
C ARG A 34 -7.07 5.38 14.03
N TRP A 35 -6.85 6.50 14.72
CA TRP A 35 -6.45 7.77 14.11
C TRP A 35 -5.05 7.71 13.50
N GLY A 36 -4.09 7.09 14.19
CA GLY A 36 -2.74 6.84 13.66
C GLY A 36 -2.78 5.98 12.40
N ALA A 37 -3.64 4.96 12.38
CA ALA A 37 -3.83 4.13 11.19
C ALA A 37 -4.40 4.93 10.01
N ILE A 38 -5.37 5.82 10.26
CA ILE A 38 -5.90 6.72 9.23
C ILE A 38 -4.78 7.63 8.71
N LYS A 39 -4.08 8.35 9.60
CA LYS A 39 -2.95 9.23 9.24
C LYS A 39 -1.92 8.54 8.34
N ALA A 40 -1.49 7.34 8.70
CA ALA A 40 -0.50 6.60 7.92
C ALA A 40 -1.03 6.09 6.56
N ARG A 41 -2.35 5.95 6.37
CA ARG A 41 -2.97 5.73 5.04
C ARG A 41 -2.99 6.99 4.18
N TRP A 42 -3.02 8.16 4.80
CA TRP A 42 -2.88 9.46 4.15
C TRP A 42 -1.41 9.94 4.07
N GLY A 43 -0.45 9.05 4.34
CA GLY A 43 0.98 9.36 4.23
C GLY A 43 1.56 10.20 5.37
N VAL A 44 0.76 10.58 6.38
CA VAL A 44 1.21 11.36 7.53
C VAL A 44 1.99 10.44 8.49
N CYS A 45 3.28 10.76 8.71
CA CYS A 45 4.21 9.99 9.54
C CYS A 45 4.29 8.48 9.20
N ARG A 46 3.88 8.08 7.99
CA ARG A 46 3.80 6.67 7.58
C ARG A 46 5.12 5.91 7.75
N MET A 47 6.24 6.55 7.40
CA MET A 47 7.58 5.95 7.47
C MET A 47 8.09 5.73 8.90
N HIS A 48 7.46 6.36 9.89
CA HIS A 48 7.80 6.25 11.31
C HIS A 48 6.66 5.61 12.12
N TYR A 49 5.63 5.07 11.46
CA TYR A 49 4.48 4.45 12.13
C TYR A 49 4.81 3.01 12.54
N ALA A 50 5.70 2.87 13.52
CA ALA A 50 6.26 1.61 13.98
C ALA A 50 6.12 1.45 15.50
N VAL A 51 6.23 0.19 15.95
CA VAL A 51 6.34 -0.18 17.37
C VAL A 51 7.78 -0.65 17.65
N ASP A 52 8.21 -0.59 18.91
CA ASP A 52 9.55 -1.07 19.25
C ASP A 52 9.64 -2.61 19.00
N PRO A 53 10.64 -3.11 18.25
CA PRO A 53 10.77 -4.55 18.03
C PRO A 53 11.14 -5.33 19.29
N GLY A 54 10.52 -6.49 19.50
CA GLY A 54 10.75 -7.32 20.68
C GLY A 54 9.52 -8.12 21.09
N LEU A 55 9.50 -8.59 22.33
CA LEU A 55 8.42 -9.42 22.84
C LEU A 55 7.38 -8.58 23.57
N TYR A 56 6.11 -8.90 23.36
CA TYR A 56 4.94 -8.28 24.01
C TYR A 56 4.02 -9.37 24.56
N ALA A 57 3.34 -9.08 25.67
CA ALA A 57 2.31 -9.92 26.24
C ALA A 57 0.92 -9.38 25.87
N LEU A 58 0.07 -10.18 25.23
CA LEU A 58 -1.36 -9.88 25.10
C LEU A 58 -2.12 -10.61 26.21
N GLY A 59 -2.88 -9.88 27.02
CA GLY A 59 -3.53 -10.46 28.20
C GLY A 59 -2.49 -10.92 29.23
N SER A 60 -2.71 -12.07 29.86
CA SER A 60 -1.82 -12.68 30.86
C SER A 60 -1.29 -14.02 30.35
N PRO A 61 -0.35 -14.04 29.40
CA PRO A 61 0.20 -15.27 28.84
C PRO A 61 1.10 -16.01 29.83
N ASP A 62 1.03 -17.33 29.76
CA ASP A 62 1.80 -18.29 30.55
C ASP A 62 2.82 -19.05 29.67
N ASP A 63 3.44 -20.08 30.24
CA ASP A 63 4.46 -20.90 29.57
C ASP A 63 3.90 -21.87 28.50
N SER A 64 2.58 -22.00 28.41
CA SER A 64 1.86 -22.82 27.43
C SER A 64 1.23 -21.99 26.32
N SER A 65 1.17 -20.66 26.50
CA SER A 65 0.51 -19.72 25.61
C SER A 65 1.23 -19.60 24.27
N PRO A 66 0.48 -19.50 23.14
CA PRO A 66 1.08 -19.50 21.81
C PRO A 66 1.91 -18.25 21.55
N VAL A 67 2.96 -18.41 20.74
CA VAL A 67 3.83 -17.32 20.30
C VAL A 67 3.51 -16.96 18.84
N LEU A 68 2.95 -15.77 18.65
CA LEU A 68 2.63 -15.19 17.34
C LEU A 68 3.72 -14.23 16.91
N VAL A 69 4.11 -14.26 15.64
CA VAL A 69 5.15 -13.38 15.09
C VAL A 69 4.53 -12.34 14.17
N THR A 70 4.99 -11.09 14.26
CA THR A 70 4.54 -10.01 13.36
C THR A 70 5.66 -9.03 13.06
N ALA A 71 5.39 -8.09 12.15
CA ALA A 71 6.28 -6.99 11.76
C ALA A 71 6.13 -5.78 12.70
N ASN A 72 7.16 -4.94 12.82
CA ASN A 72 7.10 -3.73 13.66
C ASN A 72 6.32 -2.56 13.04
N TYR A 73 5.74 -2.72 11.86
CA TYR A 73 4.76 -1.74 11.36
C TYR A 73 3.52 -1.74 12.25
N LYS A 74 3.17 -0.57 12.82
CA LYS A 74 2.15 -0.50 13.88
C LYS A 74 0.77 -1.01 13.44
N MET A 75 0.37 -0.83 12.17
CA MET A 75 -0.88 -1.44 11.67
C MET A 75 -0.82 -2.98 11.63
N SER A 76 0.34 -3.57 11.32
CA SER A 76 0.49 -5.04 11.33
C SER A 76 0.40 -5.60 12.73
N PHE A 77 0.97 -4.89 13.71
CA PHE A 77 0.83 -5.20 15.13
C PHE A 77 -0.63 -5.04 15.62
N ASP A 78 -1.25 -3.89 15.33
CA ASP A 78 -2.62 -3.56 15.75
C ASP A 78 -3.65 -4.55 15.16
N CYS A 79 -3.53 -4.90 13.86
CA CYS A 79 -4.38 -5.91 13.24
C CYS A 79 -4.27 -7.30 13.90
N LEU A 80 -3.10 -7.65 14.44
CA LEU A 80 -2.89 -8.95 15.09
C LEU A 80 -3.49 -8.99 16.49
N ARG A 81 -3.35 -7.91 17.28
CA ARG A 81 -3.91 -7.88 18.64
C ARG A 81 -5.43 -7.66 18.65
N GLU A 82 -5.98 -6.90 17.70
CA GLU A 82 -7.43 -6.59 17.64
C GLU A 82 -8.31 -7.84 17.49
N VAL A 83 -7.78 -8.88 16.83
CA VAL A 83 -8.50 -10.10 16.49
C VAL A 83 -8.38 -11.20 17.55
N LEU A 84 -7.77 -10.90 18.71
CA LEU A 84 -7.52 -11.86 19.79
C LEU A 84 -8.14 -11.42 21.15
N PRO A 85 -9.40 -10.94 21.20
CA PRO A 85 -10.02 -10.59 22.47
C PRO A 85 -10.14 -11.81 23.39
N GLY A 86 -9.84 -11.59 24.67
CA GLY A 86 -9.92 -12.64 25.70
C GLY A 86 -8.86 -13.74 25.59
N ARG A 87 -7.87 -13.62 24.69
CA ARG A 87 -6.79 -14.59 24.54
C ARG A 87 -5.50 -14.10 25.19
N ASN A 88 -4.77 -15.04 25.76
CA ASN A 88 -3.45 -14.83 26.32
C ASN A 88 -2.41 -15.35 25.33
N VAL A 89 -1.63 -14.46 24.72
CA VAL A 89 -0.61 -14.84 23.72
C VAL A 89 0.66 -14.02 23.89
N TRP A 90 1.78 -14.60 23.47
CA TRP A 90 3.04 -13.89 23.30
C TRP A 90 3.11 -13.36 21.86
N ILE A 91 3.45 -12.08 21.68
CA ILE A 91 3.64 -11.46 20.36
C ILE A 91 5.11 -11.09 20.19
N LEU A 92 5.82 -11.80 19.32
CA LEU A 92 7.19 -11.51 18.95
C LEU A 92 7.20 -10.60 17.70
N VAL A 93 7.58 -9.35 17.91
CA VAL A 93 7.65 -8.33 16.86
C VAL A 93 9.07 -8.28 16.29
N LEU A 94 9.18 -8.54 14.99
CA LEU A 94 10.44 -8.44 14.24
C LEU A 94 10.71 -7.01 13.79
N ASP A 95 11.98 -6.65 13.70
CA ASP A 95 12.37 -5.35 13.14
C ASP A 95 12.32 -5.40 11.62
N THR A 96 11.35 -4.69 11.06
CA THR A 96 11.11 -4.63 9.63
C THR A 96 11.22 -3.20 9.10
N ASP A 97 11.93 -2.32 9.81
CA ASP A 97 12.06 -0.88 9.47
C ASP A 97 10.69 -0.18 9.33
N GLY A 98 9.70 -0.59 10.12
CA GLY A 98 8.34 -0.06 10.02
C GLY A 98 7.60 -0.50 8.75
N ILE A 99 7.99 -1.61 8.12
CA ILE A 99 7.34 -2.14 6.91
C ILE A 99 6.45 -3.33 7.27
N ASN A 100 5.28 -3.43 6.64
CA ASN A 100 4.34 -4.54 6.87
C ASN A 100 4.96 -5.91 6.53
N VAL A 101 4.36 -7.00 7.04
CA VAL A 101 4.85 -8.37 6.90
C VAL A 101 5.17 -8.77 5.45
N TRP A 102 4.25 -8.53 4.51
CA TRP A 102 4.41 -9.03 3.14
C TRP A 102 5.52 -8.30 2.38
N CYS A 103 5.52 -6.97 2.45
CA CYS A 103 6.56 -6.16 1.83
C CYS A 103 7.92 -6.40 2.49
N ALA A 104 7.97 -6.54 3.81
CA ALA A 104 9.20 -6.82 4.55
C ALA A 104 9.76 -8.21 4.25
N ALA A 105 8.91 -9.21 4.05
CA ALA A 105 9.34 -10.56 3.65
C ALA A 105 9.95 -10.56 2.24
N GLY A 106 9.33 -9.82 1.31
CA GLY A 106 9.88 -9.65 -0.04
C GLY A 106 11.21 -8.88 -0.07
N LYS A 107 11.42 -7.94 0.88
CA LYS A 107 12.68 -7.20 1.04
C LYS A 107 13.75 -7.96 1.84
N GLY A 108 13.35 -8.95 2.65
CA GLY A 108 14.22 -9.76 3.50
C GLY A 108 14.34 -9.27 4.96
N THR A 109 13.76 -8.12 5.33
CA THR A 109 13.81 -7.62 6.71
C THR A 109 12.90 -8.42 7.65
N PHE A 110 11.75 -8.90 7.16
CA PHE A 110 11.02 -10.01 7.81
C PHE A 110 11.69 -11.33 7.42
N GLY A 111 12.86 -11.57 8.00
CA GLY A 111 13.80 -12.60 7.56
C GLY A 111 14.13 -13.66 8.61
N THR A 112 14.73 -14.77 8.16
CA THR A 112 15.20 -15.86 9.03
C THR A 112 16.18 -15.37 10.09
N GLU A 113 17.17 -14.56 9.69
CA GLU A 113 18.19 -14.04 10.60
C GLU A 113 17.59 -13.14 11.67
N GLU A 114 16.71 -12.22 11.27
CA GLU A 114 16.04 -11.31 12.21
C GLU A 114 15.13 -12.07 13.18
N LEU A 115 14.39 -13.08 12.70
CA LEU A 115 13.59 -13.96 13.55
C LEU A 115 14.45 -14.62 14.64
N ILE A 116 15.59 -15.20 14.27
CA ILE A 116 16.50 -15.86 15.21
C ILE A 116 17.08 -14.86 16.19
N ARG A 117 17.47 -13.67 15.70
CA ARG A 117 17.99 -12.58 16.52
C ARG A 117 16.99 -12.17 17.61
N ARG A 118 15.71 -12.07 17.25
CA ARG A 118 14.62 -11.69 18.17
C ARG A 118 14.25 -12.81 19.14
N ILE A 119 14.31 -14.07 18.73
CA ILE A 119 14.17 -15.22 19.63
C ILE A 119 15.24 -15.18 20.72
N THR A 120 16.51 -14.99 20.34
CA THR A 120 17.62 -14.94 21.29
C THR A 120 17.52 -13.71 22.20
N ALA A 121 17.27 -12.53 21.63
CA ALA A 121 17.24 -11.29 22.40
C ALA A 121 16.05 -11.17 23.36
N SER A 122 14.92 -11.79 23.05
CA SER A 122 13.74 -11.78 23.93
C SER A 122 13.81 -12.80 25.07
N GLY A 123 14.67 -13.81 24.97
CA GLY A 123 14.69 -14.93 25.91
C GLY A 123 13.42 -15.78 25.87
N ILE A 124 12.64 -15.74 24.78
CA ILE A 124 11.36 -16.49 24.66
C ILE A 124 11.53 -18.01 24.89
N ARG A 125 12.74 -18.55 24.69
CA ARG A 125 13.08 -19.95 25.00
C ARG A 125 12.85 -20.33 26.46
N ASP A 126 13.04 -19.38 27.38
CA ASP A 126 12.96 -19.59 28.82
C ASP A 126 11.58 -19.19 29.37
N ILE A 127 10.73 -18.59 28.52
CA ILE A 127 9.37 -18.15 28.87
C ILE A 127 8.36 -19.25 28.53
N VAL A 128 8.48 -19.90 27.37
CA VAL A 128 7.54 -20.93 26.93
C VAL A 128 8.15 -22.33 26.99
N LYS A 129 7.37 -23.32 27.43
CA LYS A 129 7.78 -24.74 27.50
C LYS A 129 7.85 -25.38 26.12
N HIS A 130 7.05 -24.90 25.16
CA HIS A 130 7.02 -25.44 23.80
C HIS A 130 8.07 -24.77 22.91
N ARG A 131 8.24 -25.31 21.69
CA ARG A 131 9.14 -24.76 20.66
C ARG A 131 8.38 -24.55 19.36
N ASN A 132 7.30 -23.79 19.42
CA ASN A 132 6.43 -23.49 18.28
C ASN A 132 6.28 -21.97 18.12
N LEU A 133 6.42 -21.48 16.89
CA LEU A 133 6.16 -20.09 16.51
C LEU A 133 5.13 -20.07 15.39
N ILE A 134 4.15 -19.17 15.47
CA ILE A 134 3.12 -19.00 14.44
C ILE A 134 3.44 -17.73 13.66
N LEU A 135 3.80 -17.90 12.39
CA LEU A 135 4.12 -16.81 11.49
C LEU A 135 2.95 -16.55 10.53
N PRO A 136 2.76 -15.30 10.08
CA PRO A 136 1.78 -15.00 9.04
C PRO A 136 2.21 -15.67 7.73
N GLN A 137 1.24 -16.17 6.96
CA GLN A 137 1.58 -16.91 5.74
C GLN A 137 2.37 -16.09 4.71
N LEU A 138 2.05 -14.80 4.57
CA LEU A 138 2.75 -13.91 3.63
C LEU A 138 4.20 -13.58 4.05
N GLY A 139 4.63 -14.03 5.24
CA GLY A 139 6.02 -13.97 5.69
C GLY A 139 6.89 -15.12 5.16
N ALA A 140 6.29 -16.17 4.59
CA ALA A 140 7.00 -17.37 4.15
C ALA A 140 8.14 -17.13 3.14
N PRO A 141 8.05 -16.18 2.19
CA PRO A 141 9.16 -15.90 1.28
C PRO A 141 10.43 -15.39 1.97
N GLY A 142 10.33 -14.74 3.14
CA GLY A 142 11.48 -14.20 3.87
C GLY A 142 12.05 -15.15 4.94
N VAL A 143 11.25 -16.11 5.41
CA VAL A 143 11.62 -17.02 6.51
C VAL A 143 11.76 -18.45 6.04
N SER A 144 12.98 -18.99 6.12
CA SER A 144 13.24 -20.41 5.93
C SER A 144 12.93 -21.16 7.21
N ALA A 145 11.80 -21.88 7.23
CA ALA A 145 11.36 -22.65 8.40
C ALA A 145 12.38 -23.73 8.82
N HIS A 146 13.10 -24.32 7.86
CA HIS A 146 14.12 -25.31 8.13
C HIS A 146 15.34 -24.69 8.84
N LEU A 147 15.84 -23.57 8.34
CA LEU A 147 16.96 -22.85 8.95
C LEU A 147 16.58 -22.26 10.31
N ALA A 148 15.37 -21.68 10.42
CA ALA A 148 14.83 -21.21 11.68
C ALA A 148 14.80 -22.33 12.72
N ARG A 149 14.33 -23.54 12.38
CA ARG A 149 14.34 -24.68 13.29
C ARG A 149 15.75 -25.13 13.65
N LYS A 150 16.65 -25.24 12.67
CA LYS A 150 18.03 -25.68 12.89
C LYS A 150 18.80 -24.77 13.85
N GLN A 151 18.62 -23.45 13.73
CA GLN A 151 19.38 -22.47 14.50
C GLN A 151 18.67 -22.05 15.81
N SER A 152 17.34 -21.92 15.78
CA SER A 152 16.57 -21.47 16.95
C SER A 152 15.97 -22.60 17.79
N GLY A 153 15.85 -23.82 17.25
CA GLY A 153 15.11 -24.92 17.88
C GLY A 153 13.58 -24.79 17.76
N PHE A 154 13.05 -23.64 17.37
CA PHE A 154 11.62 -23.43 17.19
C PHE A 154 11.12 -23.95 15.84
N LYS A 155 10.03 -24.71 15.88
CA LYS A 155 9.25 -25.08 14.71
C LYS A 155 8.35 -23.91 14.30
N VAL A 156 8.49 -23.48 13.05
CA VAL A 156 7.64 -22.47 12.42
C VAL A 156 6.37 -23.13 11.89
N HIS A 157 5.22 -22.58 12.26
CA HIS A 157 3.91 -22.89 11.69
C HIS A 157 3.42 -21.66 10.93
N TYR A 158 3.06 -21.82 9.67
CA TYR A 158 2.45 -20.74 8.90
C TYR A 158 0.95 -20.73 9.14
N GLY A 159 0.49 -19.70 9.86
CA GLY A 159 -0.91 -19.42 10.13
C GLY A 159 -1.68 -18.91 8.90
N PRO A 160 -2.85 -18.30 9.09
CA PRO A 160 -3.67 -17.77 7.99
C PRO A 160 -3.03 -16.54 7.33
N ILE A 161 -3.56 -16.17 6.15
CA ILE A 161 -3.21 -14.91 5.47
C ILE A 161 -3.78 -13.70 6.25
N LEU A 162 -5.01 -13.81 6.74
CA LEU A 162 -5.71 -12.71 7.41
C LEU A 162 -5.66 -12.88 8.91
N ALA A 163 -5.38 -11.78 9.62
CA ALA A 163 -5.31 -11.78 11.08
C ALA A 163 -6.64 -12.25 11.71
N ARG A 164 -7.80 -11.86 11.15
CA ARG A 164 -9.12 -12.24 11.67
C ARG A 164 -9.35 -13.74 11.79
N ASP A 165 -8.62 -14.54 11.01
CA ASP A 165 -8.77 -16.00 11.01
C ASP A 165 -7.86 -16.67 12.05
N VAL A 166 -6.96 -15.92 12.72
CA VAL A 166 -5.97 -16.46 13.66
C VAL A 166 -6.64 -17.11 14.86
N ALA A 167 -7.69 -16.51 15.42
CA ALA A 167 -8.44 -17.09 16.54
C ALA A 167 -8.99 -18.48 16.19
N ALA A 168 -9.71 -18.61 15.07
CA ALA A 168 -10.25 -19.88 14.60
C ALA A 168 -9.14 -20.90 14.24
N TYR A 169 -8.01 -20.43 13.70
CA TYR A 169 -6.84 -21.27 13.43
C TYR A 169 -6.22 -21.86 14.70
N LEU A 170 -6.16 -21.08 15.78
CA LEU A 170 -5.70 -21.56 17.08
C LEU A 170 -6.67 -22.60 17.66
N ASP A 171 -7.98 -22.35 17.60
CA ASP A 171 -9.00 -23.27 18.12
C ASP A 171 -9.04 -24.59 17.34
N ALA A 172 -8.73 -24.55 16.05
CA ALA A 172 -8.60 -25.73 15.20
C ALA A 172 -7.30 -26.53 15.42
N GLY A 173 -6.51 -26.20 16.44
CA GLY A 173 -5.25 -26.90 16.76
C GLY A 173 -4.18 -26.69 15.68
N LEU A 174 -4.04 -25.45 15.19
CA LEU A 174 -3.04 -25.05 14.18
C LEU A 174 -3.28 -25.65 12.78
N LYS A 175 -4.52 -26.04 12.47
CA LYS A 175 -4.94 -26.54 11.16
C LYS A 175 -5.62 -25.43 10.36
N ALA A 176 -4.94 -24.94 9.33
CA ALA A 176 -5.49 -23.91 8.44
C ALA A 176 -6.39 -24.53 7.37
N THR A 177 -7.58 -23.95 7.17
CA THR A 177 -8.49 -24.35 6.08
C THR A 177 -7.99 -23.81 4.73
N ALA A 178 -8.51 -24.34 3.62
CA ALA A 178 -8.18 -23.83 2.29
C ALA A 178 -8.56 -22.35 2.10
N ALA A 179 -9.64 -21.89 2.75
CA ALA A 179 -10.09 -20.49 2.70
C ALA A 179 -9.08 -19.54 3.37
N MET A 180 -8.51 -19.94 4.52
CA MET A 180 -7.47 -19.18 5.23
C MET A 180 -6.17 -18.97 4.42
N ARG A 181 -5.99 -19.77 3.35
CA ARG A 181 -4.82 -19.76 2.45
C ARG A 181 -5.05 -18.93 1.18
N ARG A 182 -6.23 -18.33 0.99
CA ARG A 182 -6.58 -17.54 -0.20
C ARG A 182 -6.83 -16.07 0.16
N LYS A 183 -6.55 -15.20 -0.80
CA LYS A 183 -6.73 -13.74 -0.69
C LYS A 183 -7.53 -13.22 -1.87
N ASP A 184 -8.74 -12.77 -1.58
CA ASP A 184 -9.75 -12.47 -2.62
C ASP A 184 -9.66 -11.01 -3.12
N PHE A 185 -8.99 -10.14 -2.36
CA PHE A 185 -8.73 -8.73 -2.68
C PHE A 185 -10.00 -7.94 -3.14
N PRO A 186 -11.05 -7.89 -2.29
CA PRO A 186 -12.32 -7.26 -2.62
C PRO A 186 -12.22 -5.73 -2.77
N LEU A 187 -13.30 -5.12 -3.26
CA LEU A 187 -13.39 -3.68 -3.53
C LEU A 187 -12.94 -2.82 -2.35
N ARG A 188 -13.36 -3.16 -1.12
CA ARG A 188 -13.00 -2.42 0.09
C ARG A 188 -11.49 -2.37 0.31
N GLU A 189 -10.78 -3.47 0.07
CA GLU A 189 -9.32 -3.50 0.26
C GLU A 189 -8.59 -2.69 -0.80
N ARG A 190 -9.12 -2.70 -2.04
CA ARG A 190 -8.62 -1.86 -3.13
C ARG A 190 -8.84 -0.38 -2.85
N ALA A 191 -10.03 0.00 -2.39
CA ALA A 191 -10.39 1.38 -2.05
C ALA A 191 -9.52 1.95 -0.91
N VAL A 192 -9.18 1.11 0.06
CA VAL A 192 -8.37 1.47 1.23
C VAL A 192 -6.92 1.87 0.87
N LEU A 193 -6.47 1.57 -0.36
CA LEU A 193 -5.16 1.95 -0.89
C LEU A 193 -5.19 3.30 -1.63
N ILE A 194 -6.35 3.78 -2.08
CA ILE A 194 -6.48 5.02 -2.86
C ILE A 194 -5.90 6.26 -2.15
N PRO A 195 -6.08 6.47 -0.82
CA PRO A 195 -5.60 7.69 -0.17
C PRO A 195 -4.09 7.92 -0.29
N ILE A 196 -3.26 6.87 -0.19
CA ILE A 196 -1.80 7.05 -0.28
C ILE A 196 -1.38 7.39 -1.70
N GLU A 197 -2.04 6.80 -2.70
CA GLU A 197 -1.81 7.08 -4.12
C GLU A 197 -2.21 8.51 -4.48
N LEU A 198 -3.35 8.98 -3.96
CA LEU A 198 -3.80 10.37 -4.13
C LEU A 198 -2.84 11.36 -3.48
N VAL A 199 -2.41 11.13 -2.24
CA VAL A 199 -1.47 12.03 -1.56
C VAL A 199 -0.13 12.09 -2.29
N ALA A 200 0.37 10.95 -2.77
CA ALA A 200 1.60 10.89 -3.56
C ALA A 200 1.48 11.67 -4.88
N THR A 201 0.31 11.61 -5.53
CA THR A 201 0.04 12.27 -6.82
C THR A 201 -0.32 13.75 -6.68
N LEU A 202 -0.98 14.14 -5.58
CA LEU A 202 -1.40 15.53 -5.35
C LEU A 202 -0.21 16.46 -5.07
N ARG A 203 0.89 15.96 -4.47
CA ARG A 203 2.10 16.76 -4.23
C ARG A 203 2.69 17.37 -5.52
N PRO A 204 3.01 16.60 -6.57
CA PRO A 204 3.43 17.19 -7.84
C PRO A 204 2.29 17.95 -8.54
N ALA A 205 1.02 17.54 -8.37
CA ALA A 205 -0.12 18.24 -8.96
C ALA A 205 -0.22 19.71 -8.52
N LEU A 206 0.14 20.04 -7.27
CA LEU A 206 0.16 21.43 -6.77
C LEU A 206 1.08 22.35 -7.58
N VAL A 207 2.12 21.79 -8.22
CA VAL A 207 3.03 22.54 -9.10
C VAL A 207 2.53 22.52 -10.55
N ILE A 208 1.98 21.39 -11.02
CA ILE A 208 1.51 21.23 -12.40
C ILE A 208 0.26 22.07 -12.68
N ILE A 209 -0.70 22.14 -11.75
CA ILE A 209 -1.96 22.88 -11.91
C ILE A 209 -1.76 24.36 -12.26
N PRO A 210 -0.97 25.16 -11.52
CA PRO A 210 -0.75 26.56 -11.89
C PRO A 210 -0.03 26.70 -13.24
N ILE A 211 0.88 25.79 -13.58
CA ILE A 211 1.55 25.77 -14.90
C ILE A 211 0.52 25.55 -16.01
N LEU A 212 -0.38 24.59 -15.86
CA LEU A 212 -1.44 24.32 -16.85
C LEU A 212 -2.40 25.50 -17.00
N LEU A 213 -2.75 26.19 -15.90
CA LEU A 213 -3.56 27.41 -15.95
C LEU A 213 -2.87 28.51 -16.73
N LEU A 214 -1.57 28.75 -16.46
CA LEU A 214 -0.77 29.76 -17.14
C LEU A 214 -0.63 29.45 -18.62
N ILE A 215 -0.31 28.21 -19.00
CA ILE A 215 -0.25 27.77 -20.40
C ILE A 215 -1.59 28.00 -21.11
N GLY A 216 -2.71 27.76 -20.41
CA GLY A 216 -4.05 28.02 -20.94
C GLY A 216 -4.38 29.50 -21.18
N GLY A 217 -3.68 30.42 -20.52
CA GLY A 217 -3.84 31.86 -20.74
C GLY A 217 -3.22 32.37 -22.04
N PHE A 218 -2.22 31.66 -22.59
CA PHE A 218 -1.54 32.06 -23.81
C PHE A 218 -2.23 31.52 -25.06
N GLY A 219 -2.21 32.28 -26.16
CA GLY A 219 -2.64 31.78 -27.47
C GLY A 219 -4.15 31.65 -27.67
N GLY A 220 -4.95 32.22 -26.77
CA GLY A 220 -6.39 32.14 -26.86
C GLY A 220 -7.03 33.11 -27.86
N ALA A 221 -8.22 32.77 -28.35
CA ALA A 221 -9.00 33.64 -29.26
C ALA A 221 -9.51 34.92 -28.56
N GLY A 222 -9.34 35.03 -27.23
CA GLY A 222 -9.69 36.20 -26.44
C GLY A 222 -8.54 36.65 -25.53
N GLY A 223 -8.83 37.57 -24.61
CA GLY A 223 -7.84 38.07 -23.65
C GLY A 223 -7.24 36.96 -22.78
N PHE A 224 -6.06 37.21 -22.20
CA PHE A 224 -5.34 36.24 -21.36
C PHE A 224 -6.24 35.61 -20.28
N LEU A 225 -7.01 36.44 -19.56
CA LEU A 225 -7.90 35.96 -18.50
C LEU A 225 -9.03 35.07 -19.02
N GLN A 226 -9.63 35.42 -20.17
CA GLN A 226 -10.71 34.64 -20.78
C GLN A 226 -10.21 33.27 -21.25
N SER A 227 -9.01 33.26 -21.84
CA SER A 227 -8.33 32.06 -22.33
C SER A 227 -7.91 31.13 -21.18
N MET A 228 -7.35 31.71 -20.12
CA MET A 228 -7.05 31.00 -18.87
C MET A 228 -8.32 30.38 -18.26
N ALA A 229 -9.42 31.14 -18.22
CA ALA A 229 -10.69 30.68 -17.67
C ALA A 229 -11.33 29.53 -18.47
N ARG A 230 -11.15 29.49 -19.80
CA ARG A 230 -11.69 28.42 -20.65
C ARG A 230 -10.73 27.25 -20.78
N ASP A 231 -9.55 27.48 -21.36
CA ASP A 231 -8.61 26.43 -21.76
C ASP A 231 -7.72 25.98 -20.59
N GLY A 232 -7.38 26.91 -19.70
CA GLY A 232 -6.63 26.62 -18.48
C GLY A 232 -7.47 25.77 -17.52
N VAL A 233 -8.71 26.20 -17.24
CA VAL A 233 -9.63 25.43 -16.39
C VAL A 233 -9.90 24.05 -16.98
N PHE A 234 -10.14 23.95 -18.29
CA PHE A 234 -10.25 22.65 -18.96
C PHE A 234 -9.01 21.79 -18.74
N SER A 235 -7.82 22.34 -18.94
CA SER A 235 -6.55 21.63 -18.75
C SER A 235 -6.39 21.09 -17.33
N VAL A 236 -6.80 21.88 -16.33
CA VAL A 236 -6.83 21.44 -14.93
C VAL A 236 -7.84 20.31 -14.73
N LEU A 237 -9.07 20.45 -15.24
CA LEU A 237 -10.10 19.42 -15.12
C LEU A 237 -9.70 18.11 -15.83
N ALA A 238 -9.07 18.20 -16.99
CA ALA A 238 -8.52 17.09 -17.75
C ALA A 238 -7.41 16.37 -16.97
N PHE A 239 -6.49 17.12 -16.39
CA PHE A 239 -5.42 16.56 -15.54
C PHE A 239 -5.98 15.90 -14.27
N LEU A 240 -6.94 16.53 -13.58
CA LEU A 240 -7.63 15.93 -12.45
C LEU A 240 -8.43 14.68 -12.86
N GLY A 241 -9.04 14.69 -14.04
CA GLY A 241 -9.71 13.54 -14.65
C GLY A 241 -8.76 12.36 -14.87
N ALA A 242 -7.53 12.62 -15.31
CA ALA A 242 -6.48 11.61 -15.44
C ALA A 242 -6.04 11.04 -14.08
N ILE A 243 -5.95 11.88 -13.04
CA ILE A 243 -5.67 11.42 -11.67
C ILE A 243 -6.80 10.54 -11.16
N ILE A 244 -8.05 10.95 -11.34
CA ILE A 244 -9.22 10.18 -10.90
C ILE A 244 -9.30 8.85 -11.67
N SER A 245 -9.09 8.83 -12.98
CA SER A 245 -9.15 7.59 -13.75
C SER A 245 -8.05 6.59 -13.36
N GLY A 246 -6.81 7.05 -13.21
CA GLY A 246 -5.67 6.21 -12.86
C GLY A 246 -5.64 5.78 -11.39
N ALA A 247 -5.76 6.74 -10.46
CA ALA A 247 -5.56 6.49 -9.02
C ALA A 247 -6.84 6.05 -8.29
N VAL A 248 -8.03 6.35 -8.81
CA VAL A 248 -9.32 6.04 -8.15
C VAL A 248 -10.10 4.99 -8.94
N LEU A 249 -10.48 5.28 -10.18
CA LEU A 249 -11.34 4.38 -10.96
C LEU A 249 -10.65 3.05 -11.29
N THR A 250 -9.37 3.07 -11.63
CA THR A 250 -8.65 1.85 -12.00
C THR A 250 -8.60 0.83 -10.85
N PRO A 251 -8.20 1.18 -9.61
CA PRO A 251 -8.31 0.26 -8.47
C PRO A 251 -9.73 -0.22 -8.18
N LEU A 252 -10.73 0.66 -8.28
CA LEU A 252 -12.13 0.29 -8.00
C LEU A 252 -12.70 -0.68 -9.04
N LEU A 253 -12.36 -0.48 -10.32
CA LEU A 253 -12.85 -1.27 -11.45
C LEU A 253 -11.89 -2.40 -11.87
N LEU A 254 -10.83 -2.63 -11.10
CA LEU A 254 -9.71 -3.51 -11.46
C LEU A 254 -10.10 -4.88 -12.07
N PRO A 255 -11.09 -5.64 -11.53
CA PRO A 255 -11.49 -6.94 -12.08
C PRO A 255 -12.25 -6.83 -13.41
N TYR A 256 -12.88 -5.70 -13.66
CA TYR A 256 -13.75 -5.47 -14.82
C TYR A 256 -13.02 -4.81 -15.99
N LEU A 257 -11.91 -4.12 -15.73
CA LEU A 257 -11.12 -3.47 -16.77
C LEU A 257 -10.39 -4.49 -17.65
N PRO A 258 -10.35 -4.28 -18.98
CA PRO A 258 -9.76 -5.25 -19.91
C PRO A 258 -8.24 -5.37 -19.76
N GLY A 259 -7.72 -6.53 -20.17
CA GLY A 259 -6.28 -6.80 -20.19
C GLY A 259 -5.70 -7.25 -18.84
N ARG A 260 -4.44 -7.71 -18.91
CA ARG A 260 -3.67 -8.18 -17.74
C ARG A 260 -2.76 -7.11 -17.14
N ALA A 261 -2.20 -6.25 -17.99
CA ALA A 261 -1.32 -5.15 -17.60
C ALA A 261 -2.09 -4.01 -16.94
N PHE A 262 -1.51 -3.39 -15.92
CA PHE A 262 -2.08 -2.20 -15.27
C PHE A 262 -2.14 -1.01 -16.22
N THR A 263 -1.15 -0.88 -17.10
CA THR A 263 -1.09 0.10 -18.19
C THR A 263 -2.36 0.04 -19.04
N THR A 264 -2.74 -1.15 -19.51
CA THR A 264 -3.94 -1.34 -20.35
C THR A 264 -5.21 -1.00 -19.59
N LYS A 265 -5.29 -1.36 -18.31
CA LYS A 265 -6.44 -1.02 -17.45
C LYS A 265 -6.54 0.48 -17.23
N GLY A 266 -5.42 1.17 -16.99
CA GLY A 266 -5.36 2.62 -16.86
C GLY A 266 -5.75 3.35 -18.15
N ILE A 267 -5.29 2.88 -19.32
CA ILE A 267 -5.76 3.39 -20.62
C ILE A 267 -7.28 3.20 -20.76
N ALA A 268 -7.78 2.01 -20.44
CA ALA A 268 -9.21 1.70 -20.54
C ALA A 268 -10.08 2.56 -19.60
N ALA A 269 -9.56 2.96 -18.44
CA ALA A 269 -10.22 3.89 -17.53
C ALA A 269 -10.08 5.36 -17.98
N GLY A 270 -8.94 5.74 -18.56
CA GLY A 270 -8.61 7.11 -18.94
C GLY A 270 -9.25 7.55 -20.25
N LEU A 271 -9.31 6.67 -21.27
CA LEU A 271 -9.80 7.00 -22.60
C LEU A 271 -11.27 7.47 -22.62
N PRO A 272 -12.21 6.81 -21.92
CA PRO A 272 -13.60 7.30 -21.84
C PRO A 272 -13.69 8.69 -21.19
N ILE A 273 -12.88 8.96 -20.15
CA ILE A 273 -12.83 10.27 -19.49
C ILE A 273 -12.29 11.33 -20.46
N ALA A 274 -11.25 11.01 -21.22
CA ALA A 274 -10.69 11.92 -22.22
C ALA A 274 -11.74 12.32 -23.27
N VAL A 275 -12.42 11.32 -23.86
CA VAL A 275 -13.47 11.55 -24.87
C VAL A 275 -14.63 12.37 -24.28
N ALA A 276 -15.10 12.00 -23.09
CA ALA A 276 -16.21 12.69 -22.44
C ALA A 276 -15.89 14.17 -22.14
N LEU A 277 -14.67 14.46 -21.65
CA LEU A 277 -14.24 15.83 -21.35
C LEU A 277 -14.08 16.65 -22.64
N ILE A 278 -13.44 16.11 -23.67
CA ILE A 278 -13.26 16.79 -24.95
C ILE A 278 -14.62 17.09 -25.60
N TYR A 279 -15.57 16.15 -25.53
CA TYR A 279 -16.93 16.35 -26.01
C TYR A 279 -17.65 17.43 -25.20
N ALA A 280 -17.61 17.37 -23.87
CA ALA A 280 -18.26 18.33 -22.98
C ALA A 280 -17.69 19.76 -23.10
N TRP A 281 -16.41 19.90 -23.48
CA TRP A 281 -15.79 21.19 -23.75
C TRP A 281 -16.26 21.84 -25.05
N GLY A 282 -16.93 21.08 -25.94
CA GLY A 282 -17.34 21.54 -27.26
C GLY A 282 -16.14 21.63 -28.21
N GLY A 283 -15.33 20.57 -28.26
CA GLY A 283 -14.11 20.52 -29.07
C GLY A 283 -14.34 20.93 -30.52
N ASP A 284 -13.60 21.94 -30.96
CA ASP A 284 -13.59 22.40 -32.34
C ASP A 284 -12.66 21.50 -33.18
N LEU A 285 -13.24 20.70 -34.07
CA LEU A 285 -12.50 19.84 -34.99
C LEU A 285 -12.21 20.51 -36.34
N HIS A 286 -12.67 21.75 -36.55
CA HIS A 286 -12.48 22.48 -37.80
C HIS A 286 -11.22 23.34 -37.78
N THR A 287 -10.77 23.77 -36.61
CA THR A 287 -9.55 24.58 -36.45
C THR A 287 -8.36 23.71 -36.06
N TRP A 288 -7.18 23.98 -36.64
CA TRP A 288 -5.92 23.30 -36.27
C TRP A 288 -5.63 23.37 -34.77
N ARG A 289 -5.87 24.53 -34.15
CA ARG A 289 -5.77 24.69 -32.71
C ARG A 289 -6.65 23.72 -31.92
N GLY A 290 -7.91 23.56 -32.30
CA GLY A 290 -8.84 22.69 -31.60
C GLY A 290 -8.50 21.21 -31.77
N ILE A 291 -8.06 20.81 -32.97
CA ILE A 291 -7.53 19.46 -33.25
C ILE A 291 -6.29 19.19 -32.40
N LEU A 292 -5.32 20.10 -32.36
CA LEU A 292 -4.08 19.94 -31.59
C LEU A 292 -4.36 19.91 -30.09
N PHE A 293 -5.24 20.78 -29.59
CA PHE A 293 -5.60 20.84 -28.18
C PHE A 293 -6.37 19.60 -27.72
N GLY A 294 -7.37 19.16 -28.48
CA GLY A 294 -8.10 17.92 -28.20
C GLY A 294 -7.20 16.70 -28.31
N GLY A 295 -6.37 16.62 -29.36
CA GLY A 295 -5.39 15.55 -29.57
C GLY A 295 -4.36 15.48 -28.45
N ALA A 296 -3.90 16.63 -27.93
CA ALA A 296 -3.01 16.69 -26.78
C ALA A 296 -3.60 15.99 -25.56
N TRP A 297 -4.84 16.33 -25.19
CA TRP A 297 -5.50 15.74 -24.02
C TRP A 297 -5.95 14.29 -24.24
N LEU A 298 -6.20 13.89 -25.49
CA LEU A 298 -6.45 12.49 -25.87
C LEU A 298 -5.20 11.61 -25.69
N LEU A 299 -4.00 12.19 -25.77
CA LEU A 299 -2.74 11.51 -25.45
C LEU A 299 -2.40 11.59 -23.95
N LEU A 300 -2.51 12.78 -23.36
CA LEU A 300 -2.11 13.03 -21.98
C LEU A 300 -2.96 12.25 -20.97
N ILE A 301 -4.29 12.24 -21.10
CA ILE A 301 -5.16 11.59 -20.09
C ILE A 301 -4.90 10.08 -20.00
N PRO A 302 -4.93 9.30 -21.10
CA PRO A 302 -4.63 7.87 -21.01
C PRO A 302 -3.20 7.58 -20.56
N ALA A 303 -2.21 8.39 -20.97
CA ALA A 303 -0.82 8.21 -20.56
C ALA A 303 -0.65 8.40 -19.04
N PHE A 304 -1.18 9.49 -18.47
CA PHE A 304 -1.14 9.72 -17.02
C PHE A 304 -1.96 8.68 -16.25
N SER A 305 -3.14 8.31 -16.76
CA SER A 305 -3.98 7.28 -16.14
C SER A 305 -3.28 5.92 -16.10
N ALA A 306 -2.60 5.53 -17.19
CA ALA A 306 -1.81 4.31 -17.29
C ALA A 306 -0.65 4.29 -16.29
N TYR A 307 0.13 5.36 -16.26
CA TYR A 307 1.25 5.51 -15.33
C TYR A 307 0.78 5.41 -13.87
N LEU A 308 -0.30 6.11 -13.51
CA LEU A 308 -0.86 6.05 -12.16
C LEU A 308 -1.43 4.67 -11.81
N ALA A 309 -2.05 3.98 -12.77
CA ALA A 309 -2.51 2.61 -12.57
C ALA A 309 -1.35 1.65 -12.25
N MET A 310 -0.17 1.86 -12.85
CA MET A 310 1.02 1.02 -12.59
C MET A 310 1.53 1.11 -11.16
N ASN A 311 1.28 2.19 -10.41
CA ASN A 311 1.64 2.27 -8.99
C ASN A 311 0.97 1.18 -8.15
N PHE A 312 -0.19 0.68 -8.59
CA PHE A 312 -0.94 -0.36 -7.90
C PHE A 312 -0.35 -1.77 -8.06
N THR A 313 0.64 -1.94 -8.95
CA THR A 313 1.31 -3.23 -9.18
C THR A 313 1.92 -3.81 -7.90
N GLY A 314 2.41 -2.96 -6.98
CA GLY A 314 3.01 -3.35 -5.70
C GLY A 314 2.00 -3.65 -4.58
N ALA A 315 0.71 -3.42 -4.80
CA ALA A 315 -0.33 -3.58 -3.80
C ALA A 315 -1.41 -4.62 -4.19
N SER A 316 -1.29 -5.23 -5.37
CA SER A 316 -2.24 -6.20 -5.92
C SER A 316 -1.81 -7.65 -5.74
N THR A 317 -2.75 -8.60 -5.80
CA THR A 317 -2.50 -10.03 -5.50
C THR A 317 -2.07 -10.89 -6.68
N TYR A 318 -2.08 -10.38 -7.91
CA TYR A 318 -1.84 -11.19 -9.12
C TYR A 318 -0.61 -10.76 -9.93
N THR A 319 0.17 -9.79 -9.44
CA THR A 319 1.43 -9.36 -10.07
C THR A 319 2.61 -10.20 -9.63
N SER A 320 3.60 -10.31 -10.51
CA SER A 320 4.91 -10.89 -10.20
C SER A 320 6.00 -9.91 -10.61
N LEU A 321 7.17 -9.97 -9.96
CA LEU A 321 8.28 -9.06 -10.25
C LEU A 321 8.71 -9.12 -11.72
N SER A 322 8.77 -10.33 -12.30
CA SER A 322 9.09 -10.51 -13.72
C SER A 322 8.01 -9.96 -14.64
N GLY A 323 6.73 -10.13 -14.28
CA GLY A 323 5.60 -9.57 -15.01
C GLY A 323 5.62 -8.04 -15.04
N VAL A 324 5.82 -7.40 -13.88
CA VAL A 324 5.90 -5.94 -13.76
C VAL A 324 7.11 -5.39 -14.53
N ARG A 325 8.29 -6.04 -14.44
CA ARG A 325 9.46 -5.64 -15.24
C ARG A 325 9.19 -5.74 -16.74
N ARG A 326 8.49 -6.79 -17.19
CA ARG A 326 8.10 -6.93 -18.60
C ARG A 326 7.15 -5.82 -19.02
N GLU A 327 6.16 -5.49 -18.18
CA GLU A 327 5.23 -4.39 -18.41
C GLU A 327 5.95 -3.04 -18.56
N MET A 328 6.77 -2.68 -17.58
CA MET A 328 7.51 -1.41 -17.58
C MET A 328 8.39 -1.20 -18.82
N ARG A 329 8.98 -2.27 -19.36
CA ARG A 329 9.88 -2.17 -20.53
C ARG A 329 9.20 -1.64 -21.79
N TRP A 330 7.91 -1.92 -21.97
CA TRP A 330 7.16 -1.45 -23.14
C TRP A 330 6.21 -0.30 -22.79
N ALA A 331 5.60 -0.32 -21.61
CA ALA A 331 4.60 0.68 -21.19
C ALA A 331 5.23 2.04 -20.95
N LEU A 332 6.29 2.11 -20.15
CA LEU A 332 6.87 3.37 -19.71
C LEU A 332 7.42 4.23 -20.88
N PRO A 333 8.13 3.66 -21.88
CA PRO A 333 8.53 4.44 -23.07
C PRO A 333 7.34 4.98 -23.87
N LEU A 334 6.24 4.23 -23.95
CA LEU A 334 5.02 4.68 -24.66
C LEU A 334 4.31 5.78 -23.89
N GLU A 335 4.17 5.65 -22.57
CA GLU A 335 3.59 6.66 -21.69
C GLU A 335 4.38 7.97 -21.75
N ILE A 336 5.72 7.89 -21.69
CA ILE A 336 6.61 9.06 -21.81
C ILE A 336 6.47 9.68 -23.21
N SER A 337 6.52 8.88 -24.27
CA SER A 337 6.37 9.38 -25.64
C SER A 337 5.02 10.08 -25.84
N ALA A 338 3.93 9.44 -25.41
CA ALA A 338 2.58 10.02 -25.49
C ALA A 338 2.46 11.30 -24.64
N GLY A 339 3.05 11.32 -23.45
CA GLY A 339 3.09 12.50 -22.58
C GLY A 339 3.85 13.67 -23.22
N LEU A 340 5.03 13.42 -23.79
CA LEU A 340 5.84 14.44 -24.45
C LEU A 340 5.16 14.95 -25.73
N SER A 341 4.65 14.05 -26.58
CA SER A 341 3.92 14.42 -27.79
C SER A 341 2.63 15.20 -27.46
N GLY A 342 1.89 14.77 -26.44
CA GLY A 342 0.70 15.48 -25.98
C GLY A 342 1.03 16.87 -25.42
N PHE A 343 2.09 17.00 -24.63
CA PHE A 343 2.52 18.31 -24.13
C PHE A 343 3.03 19.23 -25.24
N ALA A 344 3.78 18.70 -26.22
CA ALA A 344 4.20 19.45 -27.39
C ALA A 344 2.99 19.94 -28.20
N ALA A 345 2.02 19.06 -28.48
CA ALA A 345 0.77 19.44 -29.16
C ALA A 345 -0.01 20.51 -28.38
N LEU A 346 -0.04 20.42 -27.04
CA LEU A 346 -0.66 21.43 -26.18
C LEU A 346 0.01 22.81 -26.34
N LEU A 347 1.35 22.86 -26.32
CA LEU A 347 2.09 24.12 -26.50
C LEU A 347 1.91 24.68 -27.90
N VAL A 348 2.03 23.82 -28.91
CA VAL A 348 1.89 24.21 -30.32
C VAL A 348 0.48 24.75 -30.58
N SER A 349 -0.56 24.17 -29.98
CA SER A 349 -1.94 24.68 -30.09
C SER A 349 -2.12 26.12 -29.61
N ARG A 350 -1.15 26.70 -28.89
CA ARG A 350 -1.18 28.11 -28.43
C ARG A 350 -0.66 29.10 -29.47
N PHE A 351 -0.05 28.62 -30.54
CA PHE A 351 0.54 29.48 -31.59
C PHE A 351 -0.21 29.39 -32.92
N PHE A 352 -1.28 28.60 -32.98
CA PHE A 352 -2.12 28.39 -34.17
C PHE A 352 -3.53 28.94 -34.00
#